data_AF-A0A7R9IXC1-F1
#
_entry.id   AF-A0A7R9IXC1-F1
#
_cell.length_a   1.000
_cell.length_b   1.000
_cell.length_c   1.000
_cell.angle_alpha   90.00
_cell.angle_beta   90.00
_cell.angle_gamma   90.00
#
_symmetry.space_group_name_H-M   'P 1'
#
loop_
_entity.id
_entity.type
_entity.pdbx_description
1 polymer ?
#
loop_
_entity_poly.entity_id
_entity_poly.type
_entity_poly.pdbx_seq_one_letter_code
_entity_poly.pdbx_strand_id
1 'polypeptide(L)'
;MVTGGAASTMQIEVYDKDNKLVCKLTDDKALLGSYPIDDGMRMHVVDNFLIQHALGDTASVEKFTLSEEEYSKKSDTVKAFLLKNKLGKYNEEETKQRLEQQKKEEEAEEMAAKAIALNSRCETRVPGFPTRRGTVMFVGQVEFAAGWWIGIKYDEPLGKNDGSVSGKRYFSCQPKYGGFVKPAHVTVGEFPEESTEFDEM
;
A
#
# COMPACT_ATOMS: atom_id res chain seq x y z
N MET A 1 24.15 -28.01 -11.22
CA MET A 1 22.69 -28.08 -11.44
C MET A 1 22.34 -29.55 -11.59
N VAL A 2 21.73 -30.17 -10.58
CA VAL A 2 21.27 -31.56 -10.69
C VAL A 2 19.85 -31.48 -11.22
N THR A 3 19.63 -31.89 -12.47
CA THR A 3 18.30 -31.96 -13.08
C THR A 3 17.87 -33.43 -13.11
N GLY A 4 16.86 -33.80 -12.32
CA GLY A 4 16.25 -35.14 -12.33
C GLY A 4 16.13 -35.80 -10.95
N GLY A 5 15.02 -36.49 -10.71
CA GLY A 5 14.80 -37.42 -9.60
C GLY A 5 15.26 -38.84 -9.97
N ALA A 6 15.58 -39.65 -8.97
CA ALA A 6 15.96 -41.05 -9.20
C ALA A 6 14.74 -41.88 -9.60
N ALA A 7 14.84 -42.72 -10.63
CA ALA A 7 13.72 -43.57 -11.05
C ALA A 7 13.20 -44.46 -9.90
N SER A 8 14.07 -44.82 -8.96
CA SER A 8 13.72 -45.60 -7.76
C SER A 8 12.83 -44.86 -6.75
N THR A 9 12.71 -43.53 -6.82
CA THR A 9 11.82 -42.74 -5.95
C THR A 9 10.48 -42.40 -6.59
N MET A 10 10.29 -42.79 -7.85
CA MET A 10 9.07 -42.56 -8.60
C MET A 10 8.12 -43.74 -8.43
N GLN A 11 6.85 -43.44 -8.16
CA GLN A 11 5.75 -44.40 -8.17
C GLN A 11 4.74 -43.99 -9.23
N ILE A 12 4.25 -44.96 -10.00
CA ILE A 12 3.27 -44.70 -11.05
C ILE A 12 1.88 -45.12 -10.56
N GLU A 13 0.96 -44.16 -10.63
CA GLU A 13 -0.45 -44.33 -10.32
C GLU A 13 -1.29 -44.14 -11.58
N VAL A 14 -2.30 -44.97 -11.81
CA VAL A 14 -3.18 -44.86 -12.98
C VAL A 14 -4.54 -44.34 -12.53
N TYR A 15 -5.05 -43.34 -13.24
CA TYR A 15 -6.33 -42.70 -12.99
C TYR A 15 -7.24 -42.84 -14.19
N ASP A 16 -8.54 -42.97 -13.95
CA ASP A 16 -9.54 -42.93 -15.01
C ASP A 16 -9.89 -41.50 -15.47
N LYS A 17 -10.86 -41.38 -16.38
CA LYS A 17 -11.32 -40.09 -16.93
C LYS A 17 -11.98 -39.18 -15.87
N ASP A 18 -12.46 -39.76 -14.77
CA ASP A 18 -13.08 -39.06 -13.65
C ASP A 18 -12.08 -38.73 -12.54
N ASN A 19 -10.77 -38.91 -12.79
CA ASN A 19 -9.68 -38.76 -11.82
C ASN A 19 -9.76 -39.70 -10.61
N LYS A 20 -10.39 -40.87 -10.75
CA LYS A 20 -10.37 -41.90 -9.71
C LYS A 20 -9.17 -42.83 -9.91
N LEU A 21 -8.49 -43.16 -8.80
CA LEU A 21 -7.36 -44.08 -8.80
C LEU A 21 -7.83 -45.49 -9.18
N VAL A 22 -7.22 -46.05 -10.22
CA VAL A 22 -7.50 -47.38 -10.75
C VAL A 22 -6.51 -48.40 -10.17
N CYS A 23 -5.20 -48.15 -10.34
CA CYS A 23 -4.16 -49.04 -9.82
C CYS A 23 -2.82 -48.32 -9.64
N LYS A 24 -1.89 -48.96 -8.93
CA LYS A 24 -0.48 -48.55 -8.84
C LYS A 24 0.39 -49.60 -9.53
N LEU A 25 1.36 -49.16 -10.32
CA LEU A 25 2.32 -50.06 -10.97
C LEU A 25 3.50 -50.23 -10.02
N THR A 26 3.49 -51.31 -9.25
CA THR A 26 4.51 -51.58 -8.21
C THR A 26 5.46 -52.71 -8.57
N ASP A 27 5.16 -53.51 -9.59
CA ASP A 27 6.01 -54.61 -10.05
C ASP A 27 6.67 -54.26 -11.39
N ASP A 28 7.98 -54.04 -11.35
CA ASP A 28 8.82 -53.71 -12.51
C ASP A 28 8.92 -54.83 -13.55
N LYS A 29 8.52 -56.06 -13.19
CA LYS A 29 8.55 -57.22 -14.10
C LYS A 29 7.19 -57.52 -14.73
N ALA A 30 6.13 -56.88 -14.26
CA ALA A 30 4.79 -57.09 -14.77
C ALA A 30 4.60 -56.39 -16.13
N LEU A 31 3.97 -57.09 -17.08
CA LEU A 31 3.58 -56.48 -18.35
C LEU A 31 2.44 -55.49 -18.13
N LEU A 32 2.41 -54.39 -18.88
CA LEU A 32 1.38 -53.36 -18.74
C LEU A 32 -0.05 -53.93 -18.88
N GLY A 33 -0.25 -54.88 -19.79
CA GLY A 33 -1.54 -55.55 -20.01
C GLY A 33 -2.00 -56.48 -18.88
N SER A 34 -1.19 -56.68 -17.83
CA SER A 34 -1.62 -57.39 -16.61
C SER A 34 -2.36 -56.50 -15.62
N TYR A 35 -2.32 -55.17 -15.83
CA TYR A 35 -3.04 -54.20 -15.02
C TYR A 35 -4.36 -53.82 -15.69
N PRO A 36 -5.38 -53.41 -14.93
CA PRO A 36 -6.68 -52.97 -15.45
C PRO A 36 -6.56 -51.57 -16.08
N ILE A 37 -5.84 -51.47 -17.19
CA ILE A 37 -5.54 -50.21 -17.88
C ILE A 37 -6.20 -50.24 -19.26
N ASP A 38 -7.04 -49.26 -19.52
CA ASP A 38 -7.71 -49.06 -20.81
C ASP A 38 -7.31 -47.72 -21.45
N ASP A 39 -7.62 -47.59 -22.73
CA ASP A 39 -7.40 -46.36 -23.49
C ASP A 39 -8.13 -45.17 -22.86
N GLY A 40 -7.36 -44.09 -22.65
CA GLY A 40 -7.86 -42.85 -22.05
C GLY A 40 -7.69 -42.76 -20.53
N MET A 41 -7.03 -43.73 -19.89
CA MET A 41 -6.53 -43.60 -18.52
C MET A 41 -5.25 -42.75 -18.47
N ARG A 42 -5.02 -42.04 -17.36
CA ARG A 42 -3.84 -41.19 -17.11
C ARG A 42 -2.86 -41.89 -16.19
N MET A 43 -1.62 -42.04 -16.62
CA MET A 43 -0.51 -42.40 -15.74
C MET A 43 0.03 -41.12 -15.05
N HIS A 44 0.11 -41.15 -13.72
CA HIS A 44 0.59 -40.08 -12.88
C HIS A 44 1.83 -40.56 -12.13
N VAL A 45 2.95 -39.87 -12.33
CA VAL A 45 4.21 -40.18 -11.65
C VAL A 45 4.29 -39.35 -10.38
N VAL A 46 4.27 -40.02 -9.24
CA VAL A 46 4.49 -39.45 -7.91
C VAL A 46 5.96 -39.65 -7.55
N ASP A 47 6.73 -38.57 -7.50
CA ASP A 47 8.14 -38.60 -7.11
C ASP A 47 8.33 -37.91 -5.76
N ASN A 48 8.79 -38.67 -4.76
CA ASN A 48 9.09 -38.16 -3.41
C ASN A 48 10.59 -37.80 -3.23
N PHE A 49 11.28 -37.44 -4.31
CA PHE A 49 12.71 -37.14 -4.29
C PHE A 49 13.09 -36.03 -3.27
N LEU A 50 13.94 -36.41 -2.31
CA LEU A 50 14.28 -35.65 -1.10
C LEU A 50 15.03 -34.31 -1.31
N ILE A 51 15.49 -33.99 -2.53
CA ILE A 51 16.26 -32.76 -2.78
C ILE A 51 15.39 -31.50 -2.67
N GLN A 52 14.06 -31.61 -2.73
CA GLN A 52 13.16 -30.47 -2.66
C GLN A 52 13.29 -29.67 -1.34
N HIS A 53 13.74 -30.30 -0.25
CA HIS A 53 14.02 -29.63 1.02
C HIS A 53 15.46 -29.08 1.17
N ALA A 54 16.42 -29.57 0.38
CA ALA A 54 17.84 -29.27 0.62
C ALA A 54 18.38 -28.06 -0.18
N LEU A 55 17.70 -27.63 -1.25
CA LEU A 55 18.18 -26.53 -2.10
C LEU A 55 17.46 -25.19 -1.90
N GLY A 56 16.28 -25.20 -1.25
CA GLY A 56 15.51 -24.00 -0.95
C GLY A 56 15.77 -23.43 0.44
N ASP A 57 16.30 -24.25 1.36
CA ASP A 57 16.55 -23.84 2.73
C ASP A 57 17.94 -23.21 2.88
N THR A 58 17.96 -21.87 2.83
CA THR A 58 19.17 -21.09 3.11
C THR A 58 19.30 -20.74 4.60
N ALA A 59 18.42 -21.26 5.47
CA ALA A 59 18.46 -20.97 6.91
C ALA A 59 19.67 -21.61 7.59
N SER A 60 20.16 -22.74 7.09
CA SER A 60 21.36 -23.40 7.60
C SER A 60 22.67 -22.79 7.09
N VAL A 61 22.61 -21.80 6.20
CA VAL A 61 23.79 -21.10 5.67
C VAL A 61 24.10 -19.91 6.59
N GLU A 62 25.24 -19.95 7.24
CA GLU A 62 25.74 -18.83 8.03
C GLU A 62 25.94 -17.61 7.12
N LYS A 63 25.06 -16.62 7.28
CA LYS A 63 25.12 -15.38 6.49
C LYS A 63 26.20 -14.50 7.08
N PHE A 64 27.13 -14.06 6.23
CA PHE A 64 28.09 -13.05 6.63
C PHE A 64 27.35 -11.73 6.93
N THR A 65 27.40 -11.29 8.18
CA THR A 65 26.88 -9.99 8.61
C THR A 65 28.04 -9.14 9.10
N LEU A 66 28.13 -7.92 8.59
CA LEU A 66 29.14 -6.96 9.04
C LEU A 66 28.45 -5.93 9.94
N SER A 67 29.08 -5.59 11.06
CA SER A 67 28.56 -4.50 11.91
C SER A 67 28.60 -3.16 11.16
N GLU A 68 27.73 -2.22 11.53
CA GLU A 68 27.70 -0.91 10.85
C GLU A 68 29.02 -0.14 11.01
N GLU A 69 29.69 -0.30 12.14
CA GLU A 69 30.99 0.30 12.43
C GLU A 69 32.10 -0.28 11.53
N GLU A 70 32.15 -1.61 11.37
CA GLU A 70 33.10 -2.27 10.47
C GLU A 70 32.83 -1.97 9.00
N TYR A 71 31.56 -1.91 8.60
CA TYR A 71 31.16 -1.55 7.24
C TYR A 71 31.56 -0.11 6.88
N SER A 72 31.43 0.81 7.83
CA SER A 72 31.79 2.22 7.62
C SER A 72 33.29 2.47 7.49
N LYS A 73 34.13 1.56 8.00
CA LYS A 73 35.60 1.63 7.86
C LYS A 73 36.09 1.15 6.49
N LYS A 74 35.27 0.41 5.73
CA LYS A 74 35.64 -0.12 4.41
C LYS A 74 35.48 0.94 3.32
N SER A 75 36.58 1.21 2.60
CA SER A 75 36.65 2.23 1.54
C SER A 75 36.12 1.75 0.18
N ASP A 76 36.00 0.43 -0.03
CA ASP A 76 35.56 -0.24 -1.25
C ASP A 76 34.05 -0.57 -1.25
N THR A 77 33.27 0.13 -0.42
CA THR A 77 31.83 -0.10 -0.29
C THR A 77 31.01 0.92 -1.06
N VAL A 78 29.79 0.50 -1.45
CA VAL A 78 28.77 1.41 -2.00
C VAL A 78 28.52 2.59 -1.05
N LYS A 79 28.47 2.36 0.27
CA LYS A 79 28.32 3.42 1.29
C LYS A 79 29.46 4.43 1.23
N ALA A 80 30.72 3.99 1.21
CA ALA A 80 31.87 4.87 1.10
C ALA A 80 31.88 5.67 -0.22
N PHE A 81 31.51 5.03 -1.34
CA PHE A 81 31.35 5.71 -2.63
C PHE A 81 30.25 6.78 -2.59
N LEU A 82 29.06 6.47 -2.04
CA LEU A 82 27.95 7.41 -1.95
C LEU A 82 28.28 8.61 -1.02
N LEU A 83 28.95 8.37 0.10
CA LEU A 83 29.45 9.42 1.01
C LEU A 83 30.48 10.30 0.31
N LYS A 84 31.50 9.70 -0.30
CA LYS A 84 32.60 10.43 -0.98
C LYS A 84 32.09 11.32 -2.11
N ASN A 85 31.08 10.85 -2.85
CA ASN A 85 30.49 11.59 -3.97
C ASN A 85 29.26 12.42 -3.58
N LYS A 86 28.89 12.47 -2.29
CA LYS A 86 27.71 13.18 -1.78
C LYS A 86 26.44 12.86 -2.57
N LEU A 87 26.15 11.58 -2.77
CA LEU A 87 25.01 11.14 -3.57
C LEU A 87 23.79 10.84 -2.69
N GLY A 88 22.63 11.34 -3.12
CA GLY A 88 21.33 11.09 -2.48
C GLY A 88 21.31 11.50 -1.01
N LYS A 89 20.97 10.56 -0.11
CA LYS A 89 20.85 10.82 1.32
C LYS A 89 22.15 11.23 2.04
N TYR A 90 23.28 11.18 1.35
CA TYR A 90 24.60 11.55 1.89
C TYR A 90 25.05 12.94 1.44
N ASN A 91 24.25 13.66 0.67
CA ASN A 91 24.44 15.09 0.44
C ASN A 91 23.86 15.87 1.62
N GLU A 92 24.70 16.23 2.58
CA GLU A 92 24.28 16.93 3.79
C GLU A 92 23.64 18.29 3.48
N GLU A 93 24.15 19.02 2.48
CA GLU A 93 23.62 20.33 2.08
C GLU A 93 22.21 20.21 1.47
N GLU A 94 22.01 19.30 0.53
CA GLU A 94 20.70 19.05 -0.09
C GLU A 94 19.69 18.50 0.93
N THR A 95 20.14 17.62 1.82
CA THR A 95 19.30 17.10 2.91
C THR A 95 18.88 18.24 3.84
N LYS A 96 19.81 19.12 4.23
CA LYS A 96 19.52 20.29 5.07
C LYS A 96 18.57 21.26 4.38
N GLN A 97 18.78 21.54 3.09
CA GLN A 97 17.89 22.39 2.29
C GLN A 97 16.48 21.80 2.19
N ARG A 98 16.35 20.49 1.96
CA ARG A 98 15.05 19.81 1.92
C ARG A 98 14.33 19.85 3.27
N LEU A 99 15.05 19.61 4.37
CA LEU A 99 14.50 19.70 5.72
C LEU A 99 14.07 21.13 6.07
N GLU A 100 14.87 22.12 5.70
CA GLU A 100 14.53 23.53 5.90
C GLU A 100 13.32 23.94 5.06
N GLN A 101 13.23 23.47 3.81
CA GLN A 101 12.08 23.70 2.94
C GLN A 101 10.81 23.06 3.48
N GLN A 102 10.88 21.80 3.92
CA GLN A 102 9.75 21.10 4.56
C GLN A 102 9.29 21.84 5.81
N LYS A 103 10.23 22.28 6.66
CA LYS A 103 9.91 23.05 7.86
C LYS A 103 9.23 24.38 7.53
N LYS A 104 9.71 25.10 6.51
CA LYS A 104 9.07 26.34 6.03
C LYS A 104 7.66 26.10 5.50
N GLU A 105 7.46 25.00 4.77
CA GLU A 105 6.15 24.62 4.24
C GLU A 105 5.16 24.26 5.36
N GLU A 106 5.61 23.51 6.38
CA GLU A 106 4.82 23.18 7.56
C GLU A 106 4.44 24.43 8.36
N GLU A 107 5.40 25.35 8.59
CA GLU A 107 5.16 26.63 9.27
C GLU A 107 4.16 27.51 8.49
N ALA A 108 4.29 27.55 7.16
CA ALA A 108 3.37 28.29 6.29
C ALA A 108 1.96 27.67 6.28
N GLU A 109 1.87 26.34 6.25
CA GLU A 109 0.60 25.62 6.32
C GLU A 109 -0.10 25.85 7.67
N GLU A 110 0.65 25.80 8.78
CA GLU A 110 0.16 26.11 10.12
C GLU A 110 -0.33 27.55 10.22
N MET A 111 0.44 28.51 9.71
CA MET A 111 0.06 29.92 9.70
C MET A 111 -1.22 30.15 8.89
N ALA A 112 -1.32 29.55 7.69
CA ALA A 112 -2.50 29.63 6.84
C ALA A 112 -3.73 28.97 7.51
N ALA A 113 -3.56 27.83 8.18
CA ALA A 113 -4.63 27.18 8.92
C ALA A 113 -5.13 28.05 10.08
N LYS A 114 -4.21 28.58 10.90
CA LYS A 114 -4.56 29.42 12.06
C LYS A 114 -5.16 30.78 11.68
N ALA A 115 -4.91 31.27 10.47
CA ALA A 115 -5.55 32.48 9.96
C ALA A 115 -7.05 32.26 9.64
N ILE A 116 -7.49 31.01 9.48
CA ILE A 116 -8.89 30.66 9.21
C ILE A 116 -9.64 30.57 10.54
N ALA A 117 -10.63 31.45 10.73
CA ALA A 117 -11.49 31.42 11.91
C ALA A 117 -12.58 30.34 11.79
N LEU A 118 -12.90 29.69 12.92
CA LEU A 118 -14.01 28.76 13.04
C LEU A 118 -15.35 29.48 12.82
N ASN A 119 -16.32 28.76 12.27
CA ASN A 119 -17.66 29.23 11.90
C ASN A 119 -17.71 30.30 10.81
N SER A 120 -16.58 30.62 10.17
CA SER A 120 -16.57 31.54 9.03
C SER A 120 -17.10 30.89 7.77
N ARG A 121 -17.73 31.70 6.92
CA ARG A 121 -18.13 31.32 5.56
C ARG A 121 -16.91 31.18 4.67
N CYS A 122 -16.90 30.12 3.87
CA CYS A 122 -15.78 29.82 3.00
C CYS A 122 -16.22 29.19 1.69
N GLU A 123 -15.31 29.27 0.73
CA GLU A 123 -15.37 28.58 -0.54
C GLU A 123 -14.15 27.65 -0.66
N THR A 124 -14.37 26.44 -1.17
CA THR A 124 -13.32 25.46 -1.42
C THR A 124 -13.04 25.31 -2.91
N ARG A 125 -11.76 25.35 -3.28
CA ARG A 125 -11.29 25.16 -4.66
C ARG A 125 -10.24 24.05 -4.70
N VAL A 126 -10.72 22.81 -4.88
CA VAL A 126 -9.87 21.62 -4.98
C VAL A 126 -9.80 21.18 -6.45
N PRO A 127 -8.59 21.01 -7.03
CA PRO A 127 -8.46 20.53 -8.41
C PRO A 127 -9.24 19.23 -8.66
N GLY A 128 -10.01 19.18 -9.74
CA GLY A 128 -10.83 18.03 -10.11
C GLY A 128 -12.18 17.91 -9.38
N PHE A 129 -12.52 18.86 -8.50
CA PHE A 129 -13.84 18.95 -7.86
C PHE A 129 -14.50 20.30 -8.17
N PRO A 130 -15.84 20.37 -8.19
CA PRO A 130 -16.52 21.66 -8.30
C PRO A 130 -16.20 22.54 -7.10
N THR A 131 -16.28 23.86 -7.33
CA THR A 131 -16.24 24.84 -6.25
C THR A 131 -17.42 24.60 -5.32
N ARG A 132 -17.16 24.55 -4.01
CA ARG A 132 -18.20 24.29 -3.00
C ARG A 132 -18.10 25.30 -1.88
N ARG A 133 -19.25 25.84 -1.47
CA ARG A 133 -19.37 26.75 -0.33
C ARG A 133 -19.80 26.01 0.93
N GLY A 134 -19.47 26.59 2.06
CA GLY A 134 -19.79 26.03 3.35
C GLY A 134 -19.29 26.88 4.50
N THR A 135 -19.31 26.26 5.68
CA THR A 135 -18.87 26.86 6.93
C THR A 135 -17.72 26.05 7.51
N VAL A 136 -16.66 26.75 7.95
CA VAL A 136 -15.53 26.13 8.64
C VAL A 136 -15.98 25.61 10.00
N MET A 137 -15.85 24.30 10.22
CA MET A 137 -16.23 23.64 11.47
C MET A 137 -15.04 23.12 12.27
N PHE A 138 -13.87 22.98 11.65
CA PHE A 138 -12.66 22.46 12.28
C PHE A 138 -11.40 23.05 11.65
N VAL A 139 -10.40 23.35 12.46
CA VAL A 139 -9.06 23.79 12.03
C VAL A 139 -8.05 23.08 12.91
N GLY A 140 -7.22 22.20 12.33
CA GLY A 140 -6.29 21.41 13.14
C GLY A 140 -5.60 20.29 12.38
N GLN A 141 -4.72 19.59 13.09
CA GLN A 141 -4.17 18.31 12.63
C GLN A 141 -5.19 17.18 12.80
N VAL A 142 -5.08 16.16 11.95
CA VAL A 142 -5.97 15.01 11.92
C VAL A 142 -5.17 13.72 12.01
N GLU A 143 -5.82 12.59 12.34
CA GLU A 143 -5.12 11.30 12.52
C GLU A 143 -4.99 10.53 11.22
N PHE A 144 -5.88 10.80 10.25
CA PHE A 144 -5.91 10.07 8.99
C PHE A 144 -4.90 10.59 7.96
N ALA A 145 -4.28 11.75 8.17
CA ALA A 145 -3.32 12.36 7.26
C ALA A 145 -2.44 13.40 7.95
N ALA A 146 -1.20 13.56 7.46
CA ALA A 146 -0.24 14.52 7.98
C ALA A 146 -0.58 15.98 7.60
N GLY A 147 0.01 16.92 8.35
CA GLY A 147 -0.15 18.36 8.18
C GLY A 147 -1.47 18.91 8.74
N TRP A 148 -1.74 20.18 8.45
CA TRP A 148 -2.97 20.85 8.89
C TRP A 148 -4.13 20.61 7.93
N TRP A 149 -5.34 20.61 8.48
CA TRP A 149 -6.58 20.37 7.75
C TRP A 149 -7.70 21.27 8.24
N ILE A 150 -8.55 21.66 7.29
CA ILE A 150 -9.76 22.44 7.54
C ILE A 150 -10.96 21.51 7.31
N GLY A 151 -11.75 21.31 8.37
CA GLY A 151 -13.02 20.61 8.28
C GLY A 151 -14.14 21.59 7.96
N ILE A 152 -14.90 21.29 6.91
CA ILE A 152 -15.92 22.17 6.36
C ILE A 152 -17.25 21.40 6.34
N LYS A 153 -18.30 22.06 6.82
CA LYS A 153 -19.67 21.68 6.56
C LYS A 153 -20.12 22.42 5.31
N TYR A 154 -20.26 21.70 4.20
CA TYR A 154 -20.80 22.25 2.96
C TYR A 154 -22.29 22.56 3.10
N ASP A 155 -22.79 23.44 2.26
CA ASP A 155 -24.23 23.78 2.22
C ASP A 155 -25.03 22.70 1.48
N GLU A 156 -24.39 22.01 0.53
CA GLU A 156 -24.96 20.95 -0.29
C GLU A 156 -24.31 19.58 0.04
N PRO A 157 -24.92 18.44 -0.31
CA PRO A 157 -24.39 17.09 -0.04
C PRO A 157 -23.20 16.71 -0.94
N LEU A 158 -22.22 17.61 -1.08
CA LEU A 158 -21.02 17.51 -1.90
C LEU A 158 -19.75 17.16 -1.09
N GLY A 159 -19.94 16.82 0.18
CA GLY A 159 -18.92 16.31 1.09
C GLY A 159 -18.74 14.79 1.00
N LYS A 160 -17.84 14.27 1.83
CA LYS A 160 -17.44 12.86 1.87
C LYS A 160 -17.82 12.17 3.19
N ASN A 161 -18.12 12.93 4.24
CA ASN A 161 -18.34 12.42 5.59
C ASN A 161 -19.42 13.22 6.33
N ASP A 162 -19.66 12.87 7.60
CA ASP A 162 -20.59 13.51 8.54
C ASP A 162 -19.85 14.34 9.62
N GLY A 163 -18.57 14.66 9.39
CA GLY A 163 -17.66 15.26 10.37
C GLY A 163 -16.84 14.25 11.17
N SER A 164 -16.97 12.95 10.89
CA SER A 164 -16.10 11.90 11.41
C SER A 164 -15.29 11.19 10.30
N VAL A 165 -14.07 10.74 10.62
CA VAL A 165 -13.22 9.95 9.73
C VAL A 165 -12.56 8.83 10.55
N SER A 166 -12.64 7.59 10.07
CA SER A 166 -12.05 6.41 10.75
C SER A 166 -12.46 6.26 12.22
N GLY A 167 -13.72 6.57 12.55
CA GLY A 167 -14.25 6.45 13.92
C GLY A 167 -13.94 7.63 14.85
N LYS A 168 -13.09 8.58 14.45
CA LYS A 168 -12.84 9.81 15.22
C LYS A 168 -13.73 10.94 14.70
N ARG A 169 -14.45 11.59 15.62
CA ARG A 169 -15.30 12.76 15.33
C ARG A 169 -14.53 14.06 15.54
N TYR A 170 -14.56 14.92 14.53
CA TYR A 170 -13.93 16.25 14.56
C TYR A 170 -15.00 17.35 14.62
N PHE A 171 -16.10 17.18 13.90
CA PHE A 171 -17.28 18.05 13.94
C PHE A 171 -18.56 17.24 13.66
N SER A 172 -19.72 17.91 13.66
CA SER A 172 -21.02 17.27 13.41
C SER A 172 -21.73 17.94 12.25
N CYS A 173 -22.18 17.15 11.28
CA CYS A 173 -23.03 17.57 10.17
C CYS A 173 -23.80 16.38 9.59
N GLN A 174 -24.68 16.63 8.62
CA GLN A 174 -25.41 15.57 7.94
C GLN A 174 -24.47 14.68 7.09
N PRO A 175 -24.82 13.41 6.84
CA PRO A 175 -24.03 12.54 5.97
C PRO A 175 -23.83 13.16 4.59
N LYS A 176 -22.58 13.14 4.09
CA LYS A 176 -22.16 13.77 2.83
C LYS A 176 -22.10 15.30 2.85
N TYR A 177 -22.21 15.96 4.00
CA TYR A 177 -22.02 17.42 4.09
C TYR A 177 -20.64 17.79 4.64
N GLY A 178 -19.94 16.86 5.28
CA GLY A 178 -18.61 17.09 5.85
C GLY A 178 -17.49 16.82 4.84
N GLY A 179 -16.46 17.67 4.84
CA GLY A 179 -15.23 17.44 4.09
C GLY A 179 -14.01 17.97 4.82
N PHE A 180 -12.85 17.37 4.54
CA PHE A 180 -11.55 17.88 4.96
C PHE A 180 -10.75 18.31 3.74
N VAL A 181 -10.19 19.50 3.80
CA VAL A 181 -9.36 20.08 2.74
C VAL A 181 -8.11 20.74 3.33
N LYS A 182 -7.08 20.90 2.51
CA LYS A 182 -5.86 21.61 2.88
C LYS A 182 -6.13 23.12 2.98
N PRO A 183 -5.48 23.85 3.91
CA PRO A 183 -5.67 25.30 4.06
C PRO A 183 -5.52 26.07 2.74
N ALA A 184 -4.59 25.65 1.87
CA ALA A 184 -4.36 26.25 0.55
C ALA A 184 -5.57 26.20 -0.41
N HIS A 185 -6.57 25.36 -0.14
CA HIS A 185 -7.77 25.22 -0.97
C HIS A 185 -9.00 25.92 -0.37
N VAL A 186 -8.84 26.67 0.73
CA VAL A 186 -9.94 27.35 1.42
C VAL A 186 -9.77 28.85 1.29
N THR A 187 -10.81 29.52 0.84
CA THR A 187 -10.91 30.98 0.86
C THR A 187 -12.04 31.38 1.79
N VAL A 188 -11.72 32.13 2.84
CA VAL A 188 -12.71 32.67 3.80
C VAL A 188 -13.19 34.03 3.32
N GLY A 189 -14.49 34.31 3.44
CA GLY A 189 -15.06 35.58 3.02
C GLY A 189 -16.59 35.57 3.00
N GLU A 190 -17.18 36.59 2.40
CA GLU A 190 -18.63 36.71 2.19
C GLU A 190 -19.09 35.75 1.09
N PHE A 191 -19.25 34.48 1.46
CA PHE A 191 -19.75 33.42 0.60
C PHE A 191 -21.14 32.97 1.10
N PRO A 192 -22.21 33.74 0.82
CA PRO A 192 -23.56 33.35 1.19
C PRO A 192 -23.92 32.03 0.50
N GLU A 193 -24.82 31.29 1.16
CA GLU A 193 -25.43 30.09 0.60
C GLU A 193 -26.16 30.47 -0.70
N GLU A 194 -25.98 29.68 -1.75
CA GLU A 194 -26.72 29.89 -2.99
C GLU A 194 -28.15 29.37 -2.77
N SER A 195 -29.11 30.28 -2.76
CA SER A 195 -30.52 29.94 -2.61
C SER A 195 -30.96 29.08 -3.79
N THR A 196 -31.35 27.83 -3.51
CA THR A 196 -32.09 26.98 -4.45
C THR A 196 -33.56 27.40 -4.47
N GLU A 197 -33.84 28.67 -4.82
CA GLU A 197 -35.21 29.09 -5.14
C GLU A 197 -35.56 28.61 -6.55
N PHE A 198 -35.93 27.33 -6.64
CA PHE A 198 -36.67 26.74 -7.75
C PHE A 198 -38.00 26.15 -7.24
N ASP A 199 -38.67 26.84 -6.32
CA ASP A 199 -40.08 26.58 -6.02
C ASP A 199 -40.96 27.49 -6.88
N GLU A 200 -41.92 26.85 -7.56
CA GLU A 200 -42.99 27.38 -8.44
C GLU A 200 -42.68 27.52 -9.95
N MET A 201 -42.86 26.41 -10.69
CA MET A 201 -43.46 26.43 -12.03
C MET A 201 -44.39 25.24 -12.26
#